data_AF-A0A8T5HI83-F1
#
_entry.id   AF-A0A8T5HI83-F1
#
_cell.length_a   1.000
_cell.length_b   1.000
_cell.length_c   1.000
_cell.angle_alpha   90.00
_cell.angle_beta   90.00
_cell.angle_gamma   90.00
#
_symmetry.space_group_name_H-M   'P 1'
#
loop_
_entity.id
_entity.type
_entity.pdbx_description
1 polymer ?
#
loop_
_entity_poly.entity_id
_entity_poly.type
_entity_poly.pdbx_seq_one_letter_code
_entity_poly.pdbx_strand_id
1 'polypeptide(L)' 'NCLPAMRGMEQTAEVIDGSQSVVFDQAENRLHMQNAIMLTLLNLS' A
#
# COMPACT_ATOMS: atom_id res chain seq x y z
N ASN A 1 3.58 5.68 -0.25
CA ASN A 1 2.59 6.50 -0.98
C ASN A 1 1.33 5.66 -1.12
N CYS A 2 0.13 6.20 -0.86
CA CYS A 2 -1.10 5.41 -0.90
C CYS A 2 -1.61 5.08 -2.32
N LEU A 3 -1.06 5.73 -3.35
CA LEU A 3 -1.49 5.72 -4.75
C LEU A 3 -2.90 6.32 -4.95
N PRO A 4 -3.22 6.86 -6.15
CA PRO A 4 -2.30 7.06 -7.28
C PRO A 4 -1.25 8.14 -6.99
N ALA A 5 -0.09 8.00 -7.62
CA ALA A 5 1.01 8.94 -7.55
C ALA A 5 1.30 9.53 -8.94
N MET A 6 1.54 10.84 -9.01
CA MET A 6 2.00 11.56 -10.19
C MET A 6 3.54 11.68 -10.15
N ARG A 7 4.21 10.81 -10.93
CA ARG A 7 5.68 10.80 -11.06
C ARG A 7 6.21 12.17 -11.50
N GLY A 8 7.27 12.63 -10.85
CA GLY A 8 7.92 13.91 -11.14
C GLY A 8 7.24 15.12 -10.48
N MET A 9 6.13 14.93 -9.74
CA MET A 9 5.53 15.97 -8.92
C MET A 9 5.78 15.70 -7.44
N GLU A 10 4.93 14.93 -6.76
CA GLU A 10 5.09 14.70 -5.32
C GLU A 10 6.24 13.75 -4.97
N GLN A 11 6.65 12.89 -5.92
CA GLN A 11 7.83 12.04 -5.81
C GLN A 11 8.51 11.89 -7.16
N THR A 12 9.84 11.79 -7.15
CA THR A 12 10.60 11.50 -8.37
C THR A 12 10.39 10.04 -8.81
N ALA A 13 10.55 9.76 -10.10
CA ALA A 13 10.39 8.42 -10.66
C ALA A 13 11.38 7.43 -10.03
N GLU A 14 12.61 7.88 -9.78
CA GLU A 14 13.69 7.06 -9.23
C GLU A 14 13.40 6.59 -7.80
N VAL A 15 12.63 7.36 -7.03
CA VAL A 15 12.23 6.99 -5.67
C VAL A 15 11.07 6.01 -5.68
N ILE A 16 10.01 6.26 -6.47
CA ILE A 16 8.83 5.39 -6.48
C ILE A 16 9.08 4.05 -7.19
N ASP A 17 9.97 4.02 -8.19
CA ASP A 17 10.33 2.82 -8.95
C ASP A 17 11.69 2.23 -8.51
N GLY A 18 12.35 2.84 -7.51
CA GLY A 18 13.65 2.41 -7.00
C GLY A 18 13.58 1.17 -6.09
N SER A 19 14.73 0.55 -5.85
CA SER A 19 14.85 -0.72 -5.09
C SER A 19 14.43 -0.64 -3.61
N GLN A 20 14.31 0.56 -3.05
CA GLN A 20 13.84 0.79 -1.68
C GLN A 20 12.35 1.15 -1.62
N SER A 21 11.67 1.20 -2.77
CA SER A 21 10.24 1.49 -2.83
C SER A 21 9.43 0.28 -2.39
N VAL A 22 8.55 0.51 -1.41
CA VAL A 22 7.59 -0.49 -0.89
C VAL A 22 6.15 -0.12 -1.27
N VAL A 23 5.97 0.72 -2.30
CA VAL A 23 4.65 1.27 -2.66
C VAL A 23 3.65 0.19 -3.10
N PHE A 24 4.14 -0.87 -3.75
CA PHE A 24 3.31 -1.99 -4.19
C PHE A 24 2.98 -2.94 -3.03
N ASP A 25 3.95 -3.26 -2.17
CA ASP A 25 3.69 -4.02 -0.94
C ASP A 25 2.70 -3.28 -0.02
N GLN A 26 2.83 -1.96 0.11
CA GLN A 26 1.87 -1.12 0.83
C GLN A 26 0.45 -1.23 0.22
N ALA A 27 0.35 -1.27 -1.11
CA ALA A 27 -0.94 -1.39 -1.79
C ALA A 27 -1.57 -2.78 -1.61
N GLU A 28 -0.77 -3.86 -1.70
CA GLU A 28 -1.20 -5.25 -1.46
C GLU A 28 -1.65 -5.45 -0.01
N ASN A 29 -0.90 -4.92 0.95
CA ASN A 29 -1.20 -5.00 2.38
C ASN A 29 -2.58 -4.42 2.73
N ARG A 30 -3.19 -3.57 1.89
CA ARG A 30 -4.58 -3.13 2.09
C ARG A 30 -5.56 -4.29 2.10
N LEU A 31 -5.41 -5.28 1.22
CA LEU A 31 -6.29 -6.46 1.18
C LEU A 31 -6.14 -7.28 2.46
N HIS A 32 -4.91 -7.57 2.86
CA HIS A 32 -4.63 -8.36 4.06
C HIS A 32 -5.13 -7.67 5.33
N MET A 33 -4.88 -6.37 5.47
CA MET A 33 -5.39 -5.58 6.61
C MET A 33 -6.92 -5.56 6.62
N GLN A 34 -7.57 -5.33 5.48
CA GLN A 34 -9.03 -5.32 5.40
C GLN A 34 -9.62 -6.69 5.77
N ASN A 35 -9.02 -7.80 5.30
CA ASN A 35 -9.45 -9.14 5.69
C ASN A 35 -9.32 -9.36 7.20
N ALA A 36 -8.21 -8.96 7.81
CA ALA A 36 -8.00 -9.07 9.26
C ALA A 36 -9.03 -8.23 10.04
N ILE A 37 -9.32 -7.01 9.59
CA ILE A 37 -10.36 -6.15 10.18
C ILE A 37 -11.72 -6.82 10.06
N MET A 38 -12.09 -7.36 8.89
CA MET A 38 -13.36 -8.04 8.69
C MET A 38 -13.52 -9.25 9.62
N LEU A 39 -12.49 -10.10 9.75
CA LEU A 39 -12.51 -11.24 10.68
C LEU A 39 -12.68 -10.77 12.14
N THR A 40 -11.97 -9.71 12.54
CA THR A 40 -12.08 -9.13 13.88
C THR A 40 -13.48 -8.61 14.16
N LEU A 41 -14.07 -7.85 13.22
CA LEU A 41 -15.40 -7.25 13.38
C LEU A 41 -16.53 -8.30 13.33
N LEU A 42 -16.31 -9.42 12.64
CA LEU A 42 -17.27 -10.52 12.57
C LEU A 42 -17.10 -11.54 13.72
N ASN A 43 -16.21 -11.29 14.69
CA ASN A 43 -15.86 -12.21 15.79
C ASN A 43 -15.42 -13.60 15.28
N LEU A 44 -14.70 -13.63 14.15
CA LEU A 44 -14.13 -14.85 13.57
C LEU A 44 -12.65 -15.05 13.97
N SER A 45 -12.19 -14.31 14.98
CA SER A 45 -10.83 -14.31 15.53
C SER A 45 -10.73 -15.11 16.81
#